data_AF-L8N7H0-F1
#
_entry.id   AF-L8N7H0-F1
#
_cell.length_a   1.000
_cell.length_b   1.000
_cell.length_c   1.000
_cell.angle_alpha   90.00
_cell.angle_beta   90.00
_cell.angle_gamma   90.00
#
_symmetry.space_group_name_H-M   'P 1'
#
loop_
_entity.id
_entity.type
_entity.pdbx_description
1 polymer ?
#
loop_
_entity_poly.entity_id
_entity_poly.type
_entity_poly.pdbx_seq_one_letter_code
_entity_poly.pdbx_strand_id
1 'polypeptide(L)'
;MSTYLTELNGNILQVGFGQPADNDRIVRDAMDQIDRLIANGEMTGGEILCINGRASMPVGFAIAAKVGHIFGAIAVSDPKLGKDTFVVAITHSPTYQLGDVLRLDAEAEQNTQSLAKVSLEDLEGSEGVENSPSFFVKLEGNVLLVDFNRLQEVSNDHLVKDASAELDRLVAAGELRGGELLKVNGPISLPVSFVVSHRVSHLYKAIAMFDPKMSRYVVTSSHDSQYRLGDTIFFDELTNPARVRVVLCGAANSGKSCLREGLKQALWNLKSNIYPYVITAQPDGDGCFTFETYRYDATFASELKQTLKSQSLGFKPEFVHLVAGWVRNASLPLTLVDVGGQISPENKLIMSEATHAIILSKTQAEIDQWRAFCQSFKPRNLEVIAELHSTLEGDSDRFEETDRLLTGEICGINRGVDLSDRAIVKALALRLVALVRSMEGGIS
;
A
#
# COMPACT_ATOMS: atom_id res chain seq x y z
N MET A 1 -21.16 -8.71 -11.61
CA MET A 1 -20.42 -7.45 -11.76
C MET A 1 -18.94 -7.76 -11.57
N SER A 2 -18.04 -7.10 -12.30
CA SER A 2 -16.60 -7.36 -12.22
C SER A 2 -16.00 -6.88 -10.90
N THR A 3 -14.94 -7.54 -10.42
CA THR A 3 -14.17 -7.13 -9.23
C THR A 3 -13.08 -6.11 -9.56
N TYR A 4 -12.75 -5.96 -10.84
CA TYR A 4 -11.88 -4.91 -11.37
C TYR A 4 -12.54 -4.20 -12.55
N LEU A 5 -12.21 -2.94 -12.77
CA LEU A 5 -12.76 -2.09 -13.82
C LEU A 5 -11.59 -1.50 -14.62
N THR A 6 -11.68 -1.56 -15.94
CA THR A 6 -10.72 -0.94 -16.85
C THR A 6 -11.45 -0.21 -17.97
N GLU A 7 -10.97 0.97 -18.33
CA GLU A 7 -11.46 1.76 -19.46
C GLU A 7 -10.27 2.43 -20.14
N LEU A 8 -10.14 2.28 -21.46
CA LEU A 8 -9.06 2.90 -22.23
C LEU A 8 -9.58 4.16 -22.92
N ASN A 9 -9.01 5.30 -22.56
CA ASN A 9 -9.33 6.61 -23.14
C ASN A 9 -8.07 7.18 -23.78
N GLY A 10 -7.93 7.02 -25.10
CA GLY A 10 -6.70 7.38 -25.81
C GLY A 10 -5.51 6.57 -25.30
N ASN A 11 -4.51 7.25 -24.74
CA ASN A 11 -3.34 6.62 -24.13
C ASN A 11 -3.46 6.47 -22.60
N ILE A 12 -4.64 6.68 -22.01
CA ILE A 12 -4.85 6.49 -20.57
C ILE A 12 -5.69 5.25 -20.31
N LEU A 13 -5.11 4.25 -19.65
CA LEU A 13 -5.85 3.13 -19.09
C LEU A 13 -6.31 3.50 -17.67
N GLN A 14 -7.59 3.84 -17.55
CA GLN A 14 -8.25 4.02 -16.26
C GLN A 14 -8.49 2.66 -15.63
N VAL A 15 -8.08 2.49 -14.38
CA VAL A 15 -8.20 1.23 -13.64
C VAL A 15 -8.75 1.45 -12.23
N GLY A 16 -9.51 0.47 -11.71
CA GLY A 16 -10.06 0.58 -10.37
C GLY A 16 -10.73 -0.69 -9.85
N PHE A 17 -10.94 -0.73 -8.54
CA PHE A 17 -11.67 -1.82 -7.90
C PHE A 17 -13.18 -1.70 -8.15
N GLY A 18 -13.81 -2.83 -8.47
CA GLY A 18 -15.25 -2.99 -8.58
C GLY A 18 -15.84 -3.62 -7.32
N GLN A 19 -16.43 -4.81 -7.46
CA GLN A 19 -16.91 -5.56 -6.29
C GLN A 19 -15.75 -5.98 -5.37
N PRO A 20 -15.94 -5.97 -4.03
CA PRO A 20 -14.93 -6.46 -3.08
C PRO A 20 -14.53 -7.90 -3.39
N ALA A 21 -13.23 -8.16 -3.50
CA ALA A 21 -12.68 -9.49 -3.71
C ALA A 21 -11.21 -9.58 -3.26
N ASP A 22 -10.71 -10.81 -3.19
CA ASP A 22 -9.29 -11.12 -2.97
C ASP A 22 -8.48 -10.97 -4.27
N ASN A 23 -7.16 -10.82 -4.13
CA ASN A 23 -6.29 -10.50 -5.26
C ASN A 23 -6.21 -11.61 -6.30
N ASP A 24 -6.48 -12.87 -5.94
CA ASP A 24 -6.61 -13.98 -6.89
C ASP A 24 -7.73 -13.72 -7.92
N ARG A 25 -8.89 -13.25 -7.45
CA ARG A 25 -10.02 -12.90 -8.31
C ARG A 25 -9.81 -11.58 -9.03
N ILE A 26 -9.29 -10.56 -8.35
CA ILE A 26 -9.07 -9.22 -8.94
C ILE A 26 -8.07 -9.32 -10.11
N VAL A 27 -6.98 -10.07 -9.96
CA VAL A 27 -6.00 -10.28 -11.04
C VAL A 27 -6.65 -10.91 -12.27
N ARG A 28 -7.49 -11.95 -12.09
CA ARG A 28 -8.20 -12.59 -13.20
C ARG A 28 -9.13 -11.61 -13.92
N ASP A 29 -9.97 -10.91 -13.16
CA ASP A 29 -10.92 -9.95 -13.74
C ASP A 29 -10.20 -8.79 -14.45
N ALA A 30 -9.06 -8.32 -13.91
CA ALA A 30 -8.26 -7.28 -14.57
C ALA A 30 -7.70 -7.76 -15.91
N MET A 31 -7.13 -8.96 -15.94
CA MET A 31 -6.53 -9.52 -17.16
C MET A 31 -7.59 -9.87 -18.21
N ASP A 32 -8.74 -10.42 -17.80
CA ASP A 32 -9.88 -10.68 -18.68
C ASP A 32 -10.39 -9.40 -19.36
N GLN A 33 -10.35 -8.25 -18.68
CA GLN A 33 -10.77 -6.99 -19.28
C GLN A 33 -9.75 -6.42 -20.26
N ILE A 34 -8.46 -6.48 -19.93
CA ILE A 34 -7.39 -6.04 -20.84
C ILE A 34 -7.37 -6.94 -22.09
N ASP A 35 -7.54 -8.25 -21.93
CA ASP A 35 -7.61 -9.18 -23.07
C ASP A 35 -8.81 -8.87 -23.98
N ARG A 36 -9.94 -8.39 -23.44
CA ARG A 36 -11.06 -7.90 -24.27
C ARG A 36 -10.71 -6.63 -25.03
N LEU A 37 -10.06 -5.65 -24.39
CA LEU A 37 -9.61 -4.42 -25.07
C LEU A 37 -8.68 -4.75 -26.24
N ILE A 38 -7.76 -5.70 -26.05
CA ILE A 38 -6.85 -6.17 -27.10
C ILE A 38 -7.63 -6.91 -28.20
N ALA A 39 -8.49 -7.87 -27.83
CA ALA A 39 -9.24 -8.67 -28.79
C ALA A 39 -10.22 -7.85 -29.65
N ASN A 40 -10.76 -6.76 -29.09
CA ASN A 40 -11.63 -5.83 -29.79
C ASN A 40 -10.87 -4.81 -30.66
N GLY A 41 -9.54 -4.79 -30.58
CA GLY A 41 -8.71 -3.79 -31.28
C GLY A 41 -8.79 -2.39 -30.68
N GLU A 42 -9.25 -2.26 -29.43
CA GLU A 42 -9.27 -0.99 -28.69
C GLU A 42 -7.87 -0.66 -28.15
N MET A 43 -7.09 -1.68 -27.78
CA MET A 43 -5.71 -1.56 -27.33
C MET A 43 -4.74 -2.12 -28.37
N THR A 44 -4.29 -1.26 -29.30
CA THR A 44 -3.40 -1.64 -30.41
C THR A 44 -1.93 -1.28 -30.21
N GLY A 45 -1.61 -0.62 -29.09
CA GLY A 45 -0.28 -0.08 -28.81
C GLY A 45 -0.12 1.38 -29.16
N GLY A 46 1.11 1.86 -29.04
CA GLY A 46 1.42 3.28 -29.21
C GLY A 46 2.74 3.65 -28.56
N GLU A 47 3.07 4.94 -28.61
CA GLU A 47 4.32 5.44 -28.03
C GLU A 47 4.36 5.28 -26.51
N ILE A 48 3.24 5.53 -25.84
CA ILE A 48 3.11 5.48 -24.38
C ILE A 48 1.70 5.07 -23.94
N LEU A 49 1.62 4.37 -22.80
CA LEU A 49 0.38 4.15 -22.06
C LEU A 49 0.52 4.65 -20.63
N CYS A 50 -0.45 5.44 -20.18
CA CYS A 50 -0.56 5.95 -18.82
C CYS A 50 -1.58 5.13 -18.02
N ILE A 51 -1.15 4.48 -16.95
CA ILE A 51 -2.02 3.74 -16.02
C ILE A 51 -2.50 4.70 -14.95
N ASN A 52 -3.81 4.96 -14.91
CA ASN A 52 -4.41 5.88 -13.95
C ASN A 52 -5.46 5.18 -13.08
N GLY A 53 -5.41 5.42 -11.77
CA GLY A 53 -6.39 4.89 -10.82
C GLY A 53 -5.82 3.81 -9.88
N ARG A 54 -6.71 3.05 -9.24
CA ARG A 54 -6.36 2.17 -8.12
C ARG A 54 -5.99 0.76 -8.60
N ALA A 55 -4.82 0.29 -8.20
CA ALA A 55 -4.39 -1.08 -8.39
C ALA A 55 -3.79 -1.65 -7.10
N SER A 56 -4.02 -2.93 -6.84
CA SER A 56 -3.22 -3.66 -5.87
C SER A 56 -1.88 -4.04 -6.50
N MET A 57 -0.88 -4.37 -5.69
CA MET A 57 0.44 -4.73 -6.24
C MET A 57 0.39 -5.94 -7.18
N PRO A 58 -0.36 -7.04 -6.88
CA PRO A 58 -0.50 -8.14 -7.83
C PRO A 58 -1.11 -7.73 -9.17
N VAL A 59 -2.06 -6.80 -9.16
CA VAL A 59 -2.68 -6.27 -10.39
C VAL A 59 -1.69 -5.41 -11.16
N GLY A 60 -0.91 -4.55 -10.49
CA GLY A 60 0.16 -3.77 -11.12
C GLY A 60 1.17 -4.66 -11.85
N PHE A 61 1.62 -5.74 -11.19
CA PHE A 61 2.47 -6.75 -11.82
C PHE A 61 1.83 -7.37 -13.08
N ALA A 62 0.56 -7.77 -12.97
CA ALA A 62 -0.14 -8.42 -14.07
C ALA A 62 -0.34 -7.48 -15.27
N ILE A 63 -0.72 -6.22 -15.02
CA ILE A 63 -0.83 -5.19 -16.06
C ILE A 63 0.52 -5.01 -16.73
N ALA A 64 1.59 -4.76 -15.96
CA ALA A 64 2.94 -4.54 -16.47
C ALA A 64 3.41 -5.66 -17.42
N ALA A 65 3.24 -6.92 -17.01
CA ALA A 65 3.61 -8.07 -17.82
C ALA A 65 2.78 -8.20 -19.10
N LYS A 66 1.50 -7.81 -19.07
CA LYS A 66 0.60 -7.90 -20.22
C LYS A 66 0.84 -6.80 -21.24
N VAL A 67 0.99 -5.54 -20.80
CA VAL A 67 1.01 -4.37 -21.70
C VAL A 67 2.40 -3.82 -21.99
N GLY A 68 3.44 -4.26 -21.24
CA GLY A 68 4.81 -3.74 -21.35
C GLY A 68 5.43 -3.82 -22.75
N HIS A 69 5.02 -4.79 -23.58
CA HIS A 69 5.50 -4.93 -24.96
C HIS A 69 4.51 -4.41 -26.02
N ILE A 70 3.34 -3.94 -25.59
CA ILE A 70 2.33 -3.39 -26.50
C ILE A 70 2.62 -1.90 -26.77
N PHE A 71 3.23 -1.21 -25.80
CA PHE A 71 3.54 0.22 -25.90
C PHE A 71 5.05 0.48 -25.79
N GLY A 72 5.51 1.58 -26.40
CA GLY A 72 6.90 2.01 -26.32
C GLY A 72 7.34 2.40 -24.91
N ALA A 73 6.42 2.90 -24.08
CA ALA A 73 6.64 3.21 -22.67
C ALA A 73 5.35 3.02 -21.85
N ILE A 74 5.49 2.74 -20.56
CA ILE A 74 4.39 2.70 -19.60
C ILE A 74 4.68 3.68 -18.46
N ALA A 75 3.75 4.59 -18.21
CA ALA A 75 3.80 5.51 -17.08
C ALA A 75 2.68 5.20 -16.08
N VAL A 76 2.96 5.31 -14.79
CA VAL A 76 2.04 4.94 -13.71
C VAL A 76 1.72 6.19 -12.89
N SER A 77 0.43 6.45 -12.68
CA SER A 77 -0.05 7.58 -11.89
C SER A 77 0.53 7.55 -10.47
N ASP A 78 1.11 8.67 -10.05
CA ASP A 78 1.59 8.87 -8.70
C ASP A 78 0.98 10.16 -8.09
N PRO A 79 -0.16 10.04 -7.37
CA PRO A 79 -0.83 11.19 -6.77
C PRO A 79 -0.02 11.87 -5.66
N LYS A 80 1.14 11.31 -5.28
CA LYS A 80 2.06 11.93 -4.31
C LYS A 80 2.92 13.02 -4.96
N LEU A 81 3.09 12.98 -6.28
CA LEU A 81 3.86 13.95 -7.07
C LEU A 81 2.99 15.05 -7.71
N GLY A 82 1.68 14.93 -7.56
CA GLY A 82 0.70 15.92 -8.01
C GLY A 82 -0.50 15.30 -8.71
N LYS A 83 -1.51 16.14 -8.96
CA LYS A 83 -2.66 15.78 -9.81
C LYS A 83 -2.17 15.46 -11.22
N ASP A 84 -2.76 14.44 -11.82
CA ASP A 84 -2.47 14.02 -13.20
C ASP A 84 -0.98 13.83 -13.51
N THR A 85 -0.21 13.41 -12.50
CA THR A 85 1.23 13.17 -12.58
C THR A 85 1.52 11.68 -12.66
N PHE A 86 2.44 11.30 -13.55
CA PHE A 86 2.80 9.92 -13.85
C PHE A 86 4.31 9.73 -13.82
N VAL A 87 4.77 8.56 -13.42
CA VAL A 87 6.18 8.15 -13.44
C VAL A 87 6.37 7.06 -14.50
N VAL A 88 7.28 7.26 -15.44
CA VAL A 88 7.64 6.23 -16.43
C VAL A 88 8.33 5.06 -15.73
N ALA A 89 7.70 3.88 -15.77
CA ALA A 89 8.17 2.67 -15.09
C ALA A 89 8.65 1.58 -16.06
N ILE A 90 8.25 1.65 -17.34
CA ILE A 90 8.75 0.77 -18.40
C ILE A 90 9.03 1.63 -19.61
N THR A 91 10.15 1.41 -20.29
CA THR A 91 10.44 2.06 -21.56
C THR A 91 11.30 1.19 -22.47
N HIS A 92 10.91 1.15 -23.73
CA HIS A 92 11.66 0.70 -24.90
C HIS A 92 11.81 1.86 -25.91
N SER A 93 11.31 3.04 -25.57
CA SER A 93 11.26 4.22 -26.42
C SER A 93 12.51 5.08 -26.21
N PRO A 94 13.10 5.65 -27.28
CA PRO A 94 14.12 6.68 -27.13
C PRO A 94 13.54 8.01 -26.59
N THR A 95 12.22 8.23 -26.71
CA THR A 95 11.56 9.47 -26.27
C THR A 95 11.44 9.55 -24.75
N TYR A 96 11.15 8.44 -24.08
CA TYR A 96 10.88 8.39 -22.65
C TYR A 96 11.95 7.62 -21.90
N GLN A 97 12.48 8.20 -20.83
CA GLN A 97 13.46 7.56 -19.96
C GLN A 97 12.78 7.01 -18.72
N LEU A 98 13.37 5.96 -18.14
CA LEU A 98 12.90 5.38 -16.90
C LEU A 98 12.97 6.43 -15.78
N GLY A 99 11.87 6.61 -15.06
CA GLY A 99 11.71 7.63 -14.03
C GLY A 99 11.51 9.05 -14.56
N ASP A 100 11.23 9.24 -15.85
CA ASP A 100 10.65 10.52 -16.32
C ASP A 100 9.33 10.78 -15.58
N VAL A 101 9.13 12.02 -15.13
CA VAL A 101 7.87 12.48 -14.57
C VAL A 101 7.08 13.23 -15.64
N LEU A 102 5.85 12.79 -15.86
CA LEU A 102 4.94 13.31 -16.88
C LEU A 102 3.72 13.94 -16.20
N ARG A 103 3.22 15.05 -16.76
CA ARG A 103 1.92 15.61 -16.40
C ARG A 103 1.01 15.67 -17.61
N LEU A 104 -0.28 15.41 -17.40
CA LEU A 104 -1.29 15.65 -18.43
C LEU A 104 -1.56 17.16 -18.50
N ASP A 105 -1.40 17.73 -19.69
CA ASP A 105 -1.72 19.14 -19.92
C ASP A 105 -3.25 19.29 -20.03
N ALA A 106 -3.85 20.00 -19.07
CA ALA A 106 -5.28 20.29 -19.08
C ALA A 106 -5.70 21.26 -20.21
N GLU A 107 -4.75 21.97 -20.81
CA GLU A 107 -4.97 22.98 -21.86
C GLU A 107 -4.90 22.43 -23.29
N ALA A 108 -4.59 21.13 -23.46
CA ALA A 108 -4.53 20.53 -24.80
C ALA A 108 -5.93 20.45 -25.41
N GLU A 109 -6.14 21.12 -26.54
CA GLU A 109 -7.42 21.21 -27.25
C GLU A 109 -8.04 19.82 -27.47
N GLN A 110 -9.20 19.60 -26.85
CA GLN A 110 -10.29 18.62 -27.00
C GLN A 110 -10.17 17.28 -27.77
N ASN A 111 -9.03 16.83 -28.28
CA ASN A 111 -8.86 15.50 -28.88
C ASN A 111 -7.43 14.95 -28.83
N THR A 112 -6.50 15.59 -28.12
CA THR A 112 -5.16 15.03 -27.92
C THR A 112 -4.66 15.39 -26.52
N GLN A 113 -4.73 14.46 -25.58
CA GLN A 113 -4.09 14.65 -24.28
C GLN A 113 -2.57 14.68 -24.50
N SER A 114 -1.95 15.85 -24.39
CA SER A 114 -0.49 15.97 -24.43
C SER A 114 0.11 15.68 -23.06
N LEU A 115 1.26 15.02 -23.07
CA LEU A 115 2.06 14.75 -21.88
C LEU A 115 3.30 15.64 -21.91
N ALA A 116 3.44 16.50 -20.91
CA ALA A 116 4.64 17.30 -20.71
C ALA A 116 5.59 16.59 -19.74
N LYS A 117 6.89 16.52 -20.08
CA LYS A 117 7.92 16.14 -19.11
C LYS A 117 8.12 17.27 -18.11
N VAL A 118 8.22 16.93 -16.84
CA VAL A 118 8.42 17.91 -15.76
C VAL A 118 9.72 17.59 -15.04
N SER A 119 10.59 18.59 -14.88
CA SER A 119 11.75 18.50 -14.01
C SER A 119 11.30 18.63 -12.56
N LEU A 120 11.66 17.67 -11.72
CA LEU A 120 11.35 17.70 -10.29
C LEU A 120 12.27 18.64 -9.48
N GLU A 121 13.16 19.40 -10.14
CA GLU A 121 14.02 20.41 -9.50
C GLU A 121 13.21 21.49 -8.75
N ASP A 122 11.91 21.63 -9.04
CA ASP A 122 10.98 22.55 -8.35
C ASP A 122 10.32 21.98 -7.07
N LEU A 123 10.66 20.76 -6.64
CA LEU A 123 10.19 20.15 -5.39
C LEU A 123 11.39 19.86 -4.49
N GLU A 124 11.99 20.91 -3.92
CA GLU A 124 13.18 20.81 -3.07
C GLU A 124 12.96 19.96 -1.81
N GLY A 125 13.94 19.09 -1.51
CA GLY A 125 14.08 18.48 -0.20
C GLY A 125 14.85 17.16 -0.14
N SER A 126 16.10 17.09 -0.63
CA SER A 126 17.08 16.16 -0.02
C SER A 126 18.52 16.51 -0.39
N GLU A 127 19.22 17.14 0.55
CA GLU A 127 20.68 17.19 0.53
C GLU A 127 21.27 15.85 1.01
N GLY A 128 22.23 15.34 0.25
CA GLY A 128 23.35 14.52 0.72
C GLY A 128 23.01 13.24 1.50
N VAL A 129 22.83 12.13 0.79
CA VAL A 129 23.03 10.79 1.37
C VAL A 129 23.98 9.98 0.48
N GLU A 130 24.88 9.22 1.12
CA GLU A 130 25.84 8.29 0.50
C GLU A 130 25.24 7.48 -0.66
N ASN A 131 26.11 7.08 -1.62
CA ASN A 131 25.88 6.24 -2.82
C ASN A 131 25.21 4.85 -2.60
N SER A 132 24.46 4.64 -1.53
CA SER A 132 23.68 3.42 -1.30
C SER A 132 22.38 3.48 -2.10
N PRO A 133 21.98 2.39 -2.78
CA PRO A 133 20.75 2.36 -3.56
C PRO A 133 19.52 2.54 -2.65
N SER A 134 18.47 3.17 -3.19
CA SER A 134 17.22 3.40 -2.48
C SER A 134 16.28 2.18 -2.45
N PHE A 135 16.62 1.14 -3.22
CA PHE A 135 15.86 -0.11 -3.32
C PHE A 135 16.79 -1.31 -3.29
N PHE A 136 16.41 -2.33 -2.52
CA PHE A 136 17.18 -3.56 -2.36
C PHE A 136 16.48 -4.74 -2.98
N VAL A 137 17.26 -5.60 -3.64
CA VAL A 137 16.77 -6.86 -4.20
C VAL A 137 17.74 -7.97 -3.83
N LYS A 138 17.19 -9.11 -3.39
CA LYS A 138 17.96 -10.31 -3.09
C LYS A 138 17.19 -11.55 -3.55
N LEU A 139 17.87 -12.46 -4.23
CA LEU A 139 17.29 -13.75 -4.60
C LEU A 139 17.66 -14.83 -3.57
N GLU A 140 16.67 -15.48 -3.00
CA GLU A 140 16.82 -16.65 -2.12
C GLU A 140 16.07 -17.84 -2.70
N GLY A 141 16.79 -18.77 -3.32
CA GLY A 141 16.20 -19.87 -4.07
C GLY A 141 15.34 -19.33 -5.22
N ASN A 142 14.02 -19.47 -5.11
CA ASN A 142 13.07 -18.91 -6.07
C ASN A 142 12.22 -17.78 -5.50
N VAL A 143 12.67 -17.13 -4.42
CA VAL A 143 12.03 -15.97 -3.82
C VAL A 143 12.89 -14.72 -4.05
N LEU A 144 12.36 -13.76 -4.79
CA LEU A 144 12.89 -12.41 -4.92
C LEU A 144 12.41 -11.58 -3.73
N LEU A 145 13.30 -11.37 -2.78
CA LEU A 145 13.11 -10.45 -1.66
C LEU A 145 13.36 -9.03 -2.15
N VAL A 146 12.41 -8.14 -1.92
CA VAL A 146 12.50 -6.71 -2.22
C VAL A 146 12.28 -5.89 -0.97
N ASP A 147 12.99 -4.78 -0.81
CA ASP A 147 12.74 -3.82 0.26
C ASP A 147 13.17 -2.41 -0.14
N PHE A 148 12.64 -1.41 0.54
CA PHE A 148 13.10 -0.04 0.41
C PHE A 148 14.29 0.21 1.33
N ASN A 149 15.21 1.06 0.90
CA ASN A 149 16.24 1.57 1.78
C ASN A 149 15.63 2.59 2.76
N ARG A 150 15.45 2.15 4.00
CA ARG A 150 14.82 2.96 5.05
C ARG A 150 15.67 4.11 5.58
N LEU A 151 16.89 4.26 5.07
CA LEU A 151 17.79 5.36 5.42
C LEU A 151 17.60 6.59 4.55
N GLN A 152 16.83 6.49 3.46
CA GLN A 152 16.63 7.56 2.50
C GLN A 152 15.14 7.70 2.18
N GLU A 153 14.62 8.93 2.21
CA GLU A 153 13.32 9.24 1.64
C GLU A 153 13.52 9.62 0.18
N VAL A 154 12.98 8.82 -0.73
CA VAL A 154 13.06 9.04 -2.17
C VAL A 154 11.70 8.91 -2.83
N SER A 155 11.49 9.70 -3.87
CA SER A 155 10.29 9.67 -4.70
C SER A 155 10.32 8.50 -5.70
N ASN A 156 9.14 8.16 -6.24
CA ASN A 156 9.03 6.97 -7.11
C ASN A 156 9.83 7.08 -8.41
N ASP A 157 10.09 8.28 -8.93
CA ASP A 157 10.94 8.51 -10.10
C ASP A 157 12.40 8.12 -9.89
N HIS A 158 12.90 8.20 -8.65
CA HIS A 158 14.21 7.68 -8.27
C HIS A 158 14.15 6.18 -7.98
N LEU A 159 13.14 5.73 -7.22
CA LEU A 159 12.98 4.32 -6.86
C LEU A 159 12.91 3.40 -8.09
N VAL A 160 12.24 3.81 -9.17
CA VAL A 160 12.16 2.98 -10.39
C VAL A 160 13.51 2.82 -11.07
N LYS A 161 14.37 3.84 -11.04
CA LYS A 161 15.73 3.80 -11.60
C LYS A 161 16.61 2.84 -10.81
N ASP A 162 16.62 2.99 -9.49
CA ASP A 162 17.41 2.14 -8.59
C ASP A 162 16.96 0.68 -8.64
N ALA A 163 15.64 0.44 -8.66
CA ALA A 163 15.10 -0.91 -8.79
C ALA A 163 15.52 -1.57 -10.12
N SER A 164 15.51 -0.83 -11.24
CA SER A 164 16.00 -1.37 -12.52
C SER A 164 17.49 -1.65 -12.46
N ALA A 165 18.30 -0.71 -11.94
CA ALA A 165 19.74 -0.87 -11.86
C ALA A 165 20.14 -2.09 -11.02
N GLU A 166 19.46 -2.33 -9.89
CA GLU A 166 19.75 -3.48 -9.02
C GLU A 166 19.35 -4.81 -9.67
N LEU A 167 18.22 -4.85 -10.38
CA LEU A 167 17.83 -6.05 -11.15
C LEU A 167 18.81 -6.33 -12.30
N ASP A 168 19.22 -5.30 -13.04
CA ASP A 168 20.19 -5.42 -14.13
C ASP A 168 21.55 -5.91 -13.58
N ARG A 169 21.96 -5.45 -12.38
CA ARG A 169 23.15 -5.95 -11.67
C ARG A 169 23.02 -7.44 -11.36
N LEU A 170 21.90 -7.89 -10.80
CA LEU A 170 21.67 -9.30 -10.49
C LEU A 170 21.68 -10.19 -11.74
N VAL A 171 21.13 -9.71 -12.86
CA VAL A 171 21.18 -10.41 -14.15
C VAL A 171 22.61 -10.49 -14.67
N ALA A 172 23.35 -9.37 -14.67
CA ALA A 172 24.74 -9.32 -15.14
C ALA A 172 25.69 -10.18 -14.29
N ALA A 173 25.46 -10.26 -12.99
CA ALA A 173 26.17 -11.15 -12.07
C ALA A 173 25.79 -12.63 -12.25
N GLY A 174 24.75 -12.93 -13.04
CA GLY A 174 24.21 -14.26 -13.20
C GLY A 174 23.57 -14.80 -11.92
N GLU A 175 23.10 -13.93 -11.03
CA GLU A 175 22.33 -14.29 -9.83
C GLU A 175 20.85 -14.52 -10.21
N LEU A 176 20.31 -13.68 -11.10
CA LEU A 176 18.94 -13.79 -11.61
C LEU A 176 18.93 -14.46 -12.99
N ARG A 177 18.98 -15.80 -13.03
CA ARG A 177 19.12 -16.60 -14.27
C ARG A 177 17.81 -16.98 -14.97
N GLY A 178 16.68 -16.73 -14.32
CA GLY A 178 15.40 -17.27 -14.78
C GLY A 178 15.08 -18.66 -14.24
N GLY A 179 13.92 -19.19 -14.61
CA GLY A 179 13.44 -20.49 -14.13
C GLY A 179 11.94 -20.72 -14.31
N GLU A 180 11.41 -21.74 -13.65
CA GLU A 180 9.99 -22.10 -13.76
C GLU A 180 9.07 -21.08 -13.07
N LEU A 181 9.36 -20.76 -11.81
CA LEU A 181 8.52 -19.89 -10.98
C LEU A 181 9.39 -18.95 -10.15
N LEU A 182 9.11 -17.66 -10.23
CA LEU A 182 9.62 -16.66 -9.29
C LEU A 182 8.52 -16.21 -8.33
N LYS A 183 8.82 -16.19 -7.04
CA LYS A 183 7.99 -15.61 -5.99
C LYS A 183 8.55 -14.24 -5.61
N VAL A 184 7.76 -13.18 -5.62
CA VAL A 184 8.17 -11.85 -5.17
C VAL A 184 7.61 -11.59 -3.78
N ASN A 185 8.47 -11.19 -2.84
CA ASN A 185 8.10 -10.95 -1.45
C ASN A 185 8.77 -9.67 -0.90
N GLY A 186 8.01 -8.88 -0.15
CA GLY A 186 8.48 -7.65 0.47
C GLY A 186 7.71 -6.39 0.01
N PRO A 187 7.97 -5.24 0.65
CA PRO A 187 7.30 -3.99 0.32
C PRO A 187 7.78 -3.44 -1.03
N ILE A 188 6.83 -2.93 -1.81
CA ILE A 188 7.08 -2.36 -3.13
C ILE A 188 6.01 -1.30 -3.44
N SER A 189 6.36 -0.27 -4.21
CA SER A 189 5.42 0.74 -4.66
C SER A 189 4.80 0.34 -5.99
N LEU A 190 3.70 0.98 -6.38
CA LEU A 190 3.03 0.63 -7.63
C LEU A 190 3.94 0.86 -8.85
N PRO A 191 4.65 2.00 -9.04
CA PRO A 191 5.58 2.16 -10.16
C PRO A 191 6.72 1.14 -10.14
N VAL A 192 7.32 0.85 -8.98
CA VAL A 192 8.40 -0.14 -8.88
C VAL A 192 7.91 -1.55 -9.20
N SER A 193 6.64 -1.88 -8.89
CA SER A 193 6.03 -3.16 -9.28
C SER A 193 6.00 -3.39 -10.79
N PHE A 194 5.85 -2.32 -11.58
CA PHE A 194 5.90 -2.40 -13.04
C PHE A 194 7.32 -2.69 -13.53
N VAL A 195 8.33 -2.02 -12.95
CA VAL A 195 9.75 -2.26 -13.24
C VAL A 195 10.10 -3.72 -12.96
N VAL A 196 9.83 -4.20 -11.75
CA VAL A 196 10.18 -5.56 -11.32
C VAL A 196 9.48 -6.58 -12.21
N SER A 197 8.16 -6.43 -12.43
CA SER A 197 7.39 -7.35 -13.28
C SER A 197 7.98 -7.47 -14.68
N HIS A 198 8.22 -6.32 -15.33
CA HIS A 198 8.72 -6.27 -16.70
C HIS A 198 10.13 -6.85 -16.84
N ARG A 199 11.02 -6.59 -15.87
CA ARG A 199 12.40 -7.10 -15.91
C ARG A 199 12.47 -8.62 -15.72
N VAL A 200 11.58 -9.19 -14.90
CA VAL A 200 11.66 -10.61 -14.54
C VAL A 200 10.71 -11.49 -15.36
N SER A 201 9.71 -10.93 -16.05
CA SER A 201 8.72 -11.68 -16.86
C SER A 201 9.34 -12.51 -17.98
N HIS A 202 10.42 -12.05 -18.58
CA HIS A 202 11.12 -12.79 -19.64
C HIS A 202 12.04 -13.89 -19.11
N LEU A 203 12.42 -13.81 -17.83
CA LEU A 203 13.36 -14.75 -17.23
C LEU A 203 12.63 -15.96 -16.66
N TYR A 204 11.38 -15.80 -16.21
CA TYR A 204 10.63 -16.85 -15.54
C TYR A 204 9.36 -17.21 -16.28
N LYS A 205 9.03 -18.51 -16.31
CA LYS A 205 7.77 -18.95 -16.94
C LYS A 205 6.54 -18.48 -16.19
N ALA A 206 6.62 -18.34 -14.87
CA ALA A 206 5.57 -17.77 -14.04
C ALA A 206 6.15 -16.87 -12.94
N ILE A 207 5.39 -15.84 -12.58
CA ILE A 207 5.70 -14.94 -11.47
C ILE A 207 4.49 -14.92 -10.53
N ALA A 208 4.75 -15.03 -9.23
CA ALA A 208 3.73 -14.90 -8.21
C ALA A 208 4.14 -13.88 -7.14
N MET A 209 3.20 -13.04 -6.70
CA MET A 209 3.44 -11.99 -5.72
C MET A 209 2.78 -12.32 -4.38
N PHE A 210 3.50 -12.13 -3.28
CA PHE A 210 2.97 -12.37 -1.94
C PHE A 210 1.85 -11.36 -1.61
N ASP A 211 0.71 -11.86 -1.15
CA ASP A 211 -0.38 -11.07 -0.57
C ASP A 211 -0.47 -11.33 0.94
N PRO A 212 -0.06 -10.36 1.78
CA PRO A 212 -0.15 -10.46 3.22
C PRO A 212 -1.56 -10.73 3.76
N LYS A 213 -2.60 -10.27 3.04
CA LYS A 213 -4.01 -10.44 3.45
C LYS A 213 -4.49 -11.88 3.28
N MET A 214 -3.86 -12.62 2.36
CA MET A 214 -4.22 -14.00 2.05
C MET A 214 -3.21 -14.99 2.63
N SER A 215 -2.02 -14.53 3.03
CA SER A 215 -0.87 -15.37 3.41
C SER A 215 -0.50 -16.36 2.29
N ARG A 216 -0.57 -15.90 1.04
CA ARG A 216 -0.34 -16.71 -0.16
C ARG A 216 0.34 -15.85 -1.22
N TYR A 217 1.03 -16.51 -2.14
CA TYR A 217 1.41 -15.88 -3.39
C TYR A 217 0.26 -15.97 -4.39
N VAL A 218 0.04 -14.91 -5.17
CA VAL A 218 -0.92 -14.86 -6.28
C VAL A 218 -0.13 -14.83 -7.57
N VAL A 219 -0.40 -15.73 -8.51
CA VAL A 219 0.24 -15.74 -9.84
C VAL A 219 -0.20 -14.51 -10.63
N THR A 220 0.74 -13.65 -11.02
CA THR A 220 0.49 -12.36 -11.70
C THR A 220 0.94 -12.35 -13.15
N SER A 221 1.87 -13.21 -13.52
CA SER A 221 2.32 -13.41 -14.90
C SER A 221 2.55 -14.89 -15.14
N SER A 222 2.19 -15.38 -16.31
CA SER A 222 2.48 -16.76 -16.70
C SER A 222 2.50 -16.95 -18.22
N HIS A 223 3.49 -17.71 -18.66
CA HIS A 223 3.60 -18.30 -19.99
C HIS A 223 3.49 -19.83 -19.95
N ASP A 224 3.17 -20.40 -18.78
CA ASP A 224 3.04 -21.84 -18.55
C ASP A 224 1.60 -22.21 -18.18
N SER A 225 1.08 -23.27 -18.80
CA SER A 225 -0.25 -23.81 -18.51
C SER A 225 -0.40 -24.39 -17.10
N GLN A 226 0.70 -24.69 -16.41
CA GLN A 226 0.71 -25.17 -15.03
C GLN A 226 0.35 -24.06 -14.02
N TYR A 227 0.64 -22.80 -14.35
CA TYR A 227 0.38 -21.66 -13.47
C TYR A 227 -0.60 -20.71 -14.17
N ARG A 228 -1.84 -20.62 -13.70
CA ARG A 228 -2.82 -19.70 -14.29
C ARG A 228 -2.82 -18.38 -13.53
N LEU A 229 -3.15 -17.30 -14.23
CA LEU A 229 -3.28 -15.99 -13.61
C LEU A 229 -4.31 -16.03 -12.47
N GLY A 230 -3.93 -15.46 -11.33
CA GLY A 230 -4.69 -15.52 -10.10
C GLY A 230 -4.73 -16.90 -9.42
N ASP A 231 -3.94 -17.88 -9.82
CA ASP A 231 -3.75 -19.07 -8.98
C ASP A 231 -3.01 -18.69 -7.69
N THR A 232 -3.27 -19.42 -6.61
CA THR A 232 -2.61 -19.16 -5.32
C THR A 232 -1.64 -20.26 -4.96
N ILE A 233 -0.46 -19.86 -4.49
CA ILE A 233 0.61 -20.75 -4.04
C ILE A 233 0.80 -20.53 -2.54
N PHE A 234 0.94 -21.62 -1.78
CA PHE A 234 1.13 -21.53 -0.34
C PHE A 234 2.46 -20.84 0.02
N PHE A 235 2.42 -20.10 1.13
CA PHE A 235 3.60 -19.55 1.78
C PHE A 235 4.03 -20.55 2.87
N ASP A 236 5.08 -21.35 2.57
CA ASP A 236 5.51 -22.47 3.42
C ASP A 236 6.20 -22.03 4.74
N GLU A 237 6.53 -20.74 4.91
CA GLU A 237 7.21 -20.19 6.09
C GLU A 237 6.28 -19.94 7.30
N LEU A 238 5.16 -20.66 7.40
CA LEU A 238 4.27 -20.57 8.56
C LEU A 238 4.78 -21.38 9.77
N THR A 239 6.01 -21.10 10.24
CA THR A 239 6.34 -21.23 11.66
C THR A 239 5.73 -20.03 12.36
N ASN A 240 4.45 -20.12 12.71
CA ASN A 240 3.58 -19.06 13.24
C ASN A 240 4.28 -18.09 14.21
N PRO A 241 4.92 -16.98 13.76
CA PRO A 241 5.34 -15.95 14.69
C PRO A 241 4.06 -15.31 15.18
N ALA A 242 3.97 -15.04 16.47
CA ALA A 242 2.75 -14.54 17.04
C ALA A 242 2.40 -13.16 16.44
N ARG A 243 1.14 -13.02 16.01
CA ARG A 243 0.72 -11.97 15.07
C ARG A 243 0.00 -10.85 15.79
N VAL A 244 0.61 -9.67 15.80
CA VAL A 244 0.02 -8.48 16.40
C VAL A 244 -0.87 -7.78 15.38
N ARG A 245 -2.19 -7.83 15.60
CA ARG A 245 -3.20 -7.10 14.82
C ARG A 245 -3.82 -6.04 15.71
N VAL A 246 -3.47 -4.78 15.47
CA VAL A 246 -3.89 -3.64 16.30
C VAL A 246 -4.91 -2.80 15.56
N VAL A 247 -6.08 -2.62 16.14
CA VAL A 247 -7.10 -1.72 15.61
C VAL A 247 -6.81 -0.30 16.08
N LEU A 248 -6.87 0.66 15.16
CA LEU A 248 -6.95 2.08 15.46
C LEU A 248 -8.43 2.48 15.49
N CYS A 249 -9.00 2.62 16.68
CA CYS A 249 -10.42 2.96 16.87
C CYS A 249 -10.60 4.26 17.66
N GLY A 250 -11.85 4.74 17.74
CA GLY A 250 -12.17 6.01 18.37
C GLY A 250 -13.06 6.90 17.51
N ALA A 251 -13.51 8.02 18.07
CA ALA A 251 -14.52 8.90 17.47
C ALA A 251 -14.16 9.41 16.06
N ALA A 252 -15.17 9.78 15.26
CA ALA A 252 -14.94 10.38 13.96
C ALA A 252 -14.12 11.68 14.07
N ASN A 253 -13.22 11.90 13.10
CA ASN A 253 -12.36 13.09 13.03
C ASN A 253 -11.50 13.31 14.29
N SER A 254 -11.06 12.25 14.95
CA SER A 254 -10.11 12.29 16.08
C SER A 254 -8.64 12.20 15.66
N GLY A 255 -8.33 12.16 14.36
CA GLY A 255 -6.94 12.07 13.88
C GLY A 255 -6.39 10.64 13.71
N LYS A 256 -7.23 9.59 13.74
CA LYS A 256 -6.80 8.18 13.59
C LYS A 256 -5.88 7.93 12.40
N SER A 257 -6.28 8.37 11.21
CA SER A 257 -5.49 8.18 9.99
C SER A 257 -4.19 9.00 10.02
N CYS A 258 -4.14 10.14 10.73
CA CYS A 258 -2.88 10.85 10.93
C CYS A 258 -1.97 10.10 11.91
N LEU A 259 -2.51 9.57 13.02
CA LEU A 259 -1.77 8.73 13.97
C LEU A 259 -1.23 7.47 13.30
N ARG A 260 -2.00 6.83 12.42
CA ARG A 260 -1.59 5.69 11.60
C ARG A 260 -0.31 5.99 10.81
N GLU A 261 -0.27 7.13 10.13
CA GLU A 261 0.89 7.53 9.32
C GLU A 261 2.07 7.93 10.19
N GLY A 262 1.83 8.67 11.27
CA GLY A 262 2.85 8.96 12.27
C GLY A 262 3.48 7.70 12.87
N LEU A 263 2.69 6.67 13.14
CA LEU A 263 3.16 5.38 13.62
C LEU A 263 3.97 4.63 12.57
N LYS A 264 3.55 4.63 11.30
CA LYS A 264 4.32 4.04 10.20
C LYS A 264 5.70 4.68 10.10
N GLN A 265 5.76 6.00 10.08
CA GLN A 265 7.00 6.77 10.00
C GLN A 265 7.86 6.58 11.27
N ALA A 266 7.26 6.56 12.46
CA ALA A 266 8.01 6.28 13.69
C ALA A 266 8.61 4.87 13.70
N LEU A 267 7.84 3.85 13.29
CA LEU A 267 8.32 2.47 13.17
C LEU A 267 9.41 2.32 12.10
N TRP A 268 9.29 3.08 11.01
CA TRP A 268 10.34 3.21 10.00
C TRP A 268 11.63 3.78 10.58
N ASN A 269 11.53 4.90 11.32
CA ASN A 269 12.66 5.61 11.92
C ASN A 269 13.35 4.82 13.04
N LEU A 270 12.64 3.89 13.70
CA LEU A 270 13.25 2.97 14.66
C LEU A 270 14.23 1.98 14.00
N LYS A 271 14.25 1.87 12.67
CA LYS A 271 15.10 0.94 11.91
C LYS A 271 14.96 -0.51 12.40
N SER A 272 13.78 -0.84 12.94
CA SER A 272 13.46 -2.20 13.31
C SER A 272 13.11 -2.99 12.05
N ASN A 273 13.32 -4.31 12.08
CA ASN A 273 12.83 -5.21 11.03
C ASN A 273 11.29 -5.34 11.03
N ILE A 274 10.60 -4.68 11.98
CA ILE A 274 9.14 -4.67 12.10
C ILE A 274 8.62 -3.37 11.46
N TYR A 275 7.89 -3.53 10.35
CA TYR A 275 7.15 -2.46 9.71
C TYR A 275 5.70 -2.92 9.52
N PRO A 276 4.69 -2.07 9.81
CA PRO A 276 3.31 -2.52 9.84
C PRO A 276 2.74 -2.67 8.43
N TYR A 277 2.02 -3.75 8.20
CA TYR A 277 1.02 -3.78 7.15
C TYR A 277 -0.22 -3.01 7.57
N VAL A 278 -0.88 -2.31 6.64
CA VAL A 278 -2.09 -1.54 6.94
C VAL A 278 -3.28 -2.10 6.18
N ILE A 279 -4.35 -2.40 6.93
CA ILE A 279 -5.67 -2.70 6.39
C ILE A 279 -6.56 -1.47 6.59
N THR A 280 -6.94 -0.82 5.49
CA THR A 280 -7.97 0.23 5.50
C THR A 280 -9.35 -0.43 5.56
N ALA A 281 -9.93 -0.47 6.75
CA ALA A 281 -11.21 -1.14 7.02
C ALA A 281 -12.42 -0.20 6.92
N GLN A 282 -12.21 1.03 6.44
CA GLN A 282 -13.22 2.05 6.27
C GLN A 282 -13.37 2.40 4.78
N PRO A 283 -14.53 2.16 4.14
CA PRO A 283 -14.72 2.42 2.72
C PRO A 283 -15.05 3.91 2.44
N ASP A 284 -14.26 4.86 2.97
CA ASP A 284 -14.47 6.32 2.89
C ASP A 284 -13.59 7.05 1.87
N GLY A 285 -12.88 6.31 1.03
CA GLY A 285 -11.98 6.85 0.00
C GLY A 285 -10.58 7.22 0.49
N ASP A 286 -10.27 7.05 1.78
CA ASP A 286 -8.90 7.21 2.31
C ASP A 286 -7.98 6.06 1.85
N GLY A 287 -6.67 6.30 1.80
CA GLY A 287 -5.71 5.32 1.30
C GLY A 287 -4.25 5.68 1.64
N CYS A 288 -3.31 4.88 1.13
CA CYS A 288 -1.87 5.11 1.35
C CYS A 288 -1.33 6.39 0.68
N PHE A 289 -2.05 6.93 -0.31
CA PHE A 289 -1.69 8.18 -0.97
C PHE A 289 -2.08 9.40 -0.12
N THR A 290 -3.15 9.30 0.67
CA THR A 290 -3.89 10.46 1.16
C THR A 290 -3.02 11.41 1.98
N PHE A 291 -2.24 10.88 2.92
CA PHE A 291 -1.40 11.70 3.80
C PHE A 291 -0.30 12.46 3.05
N GLU A 292 0.39 11.79 2.12
CA GLU A 292 1.45 12.42 1.33
C GLU A 292 0.86 13.44 0.35
N THR A 293 -0.27 13.14 -0.30
CA THR A 293 -0.95 14.12 -1.15
C THR A 293 -1.38 15.36 -0.34
N TYR A 294 -1.84 15.21 0.91
CA TYR A 294 -2.17 16.35 1.78
C TYR A 294 -0.96 17.23 2.14
N ARG A 295 0.28 16.70 2.11
CA ARG A 295 1.49 17.50 2.35
C ARG A 295 1.73 18.53 1.26
N TYR A 296 1.45 18.16 0.01
CA TYR A 296 1.78 18.98 -1.16
C TYR A 296 0.56 19.69 -1.75
N ASP A 297 -0.61 19.04 -1.78
CA ASP A 297 -1.86 19.62 -2.29
C ASP A 297 -3.09 19.08 -1.53
N ALA A 298 -3.49 19.83 -0.50
CA ALA A 298 -4.65 19.50 0.33
C ALA A 298 -5.99 19.54 -0.42
N THR A 299 -6.11 20.36 -1.45
CA THR A 299 -7.33 20.48 -2.26
C THR A 299 -7.49 19.23 -3.11
N PHE A 300 -6.46 18.87 -3.87
CA PHE A 300 -6.45 17.65 -4.67
C PHE A 300 -6.64 16.39 -3.81
N ALA A 301 -5.97 16.31 -2.65
CA ALA A 301 -6.16 15.19 -1.73
C ALA A 301 -7.63 15.01 -1.32
N SER A 302 -8.32 16.12 -1.07
CA SER A 302 -9.74 16.14 -0.68
C SER A 302 -10.66 15.75 -1.84
N GLU A 303 -10.42 16.28 -3.04
CA GLU A 303 -11.14 15.92 -4.27
C GLU A 303 -11.01 14.43 -4.60
N LEU A 304 -9.78 13.92 -4.54
CA LEU A 304 -9.47 12.52 -4.82
C LEU A 304 -10.15 11.62 -3.79
N LYS A 305 -10.04 11.93 -2.49
CA LYS A 305 -10.75 11.18 -1.44
C LYS A 305 -12.26 11.15 -1.67
N GLN A 306 -12.87 12.29 -2.02
CA GLN A 306 -14.31 12.37 -2.28
C GLN A 306 -14.71 11.54 -3.51
N THR A 307 -13.90 11.58 -4.56
CA THR A 307 -14.12 10.77 -5.78
C THR A 307 -14.04 9.28 -5.48
N LEU A 308 -13.03 8.84 -4.72
CA LEU A 308 -12.90 7.43 -4.35
C LEU A 308 -14.01 6.98 -3.42
N LYS A 309 -14.50 7.87 -2.54
CA LYS A 309 -15.65 7.62 -1.69
C LYS A 309 -16.94 7.44 -2.49
N SER A 310 -17.16 8.24 -3.55
CA SER A 310 -18.37 8.12 -4.37
C SER A 310 -18.40 6.84 -5.22
N GLN A 311 -17.23 6.31 -5.57
CA GLN A 311 -17.07 5.01 -6.22
C GLN A 311 -17.19 3.82 -5.26
N SER A 312 -17.18 4.07 -3.95
CA SER A 312 -17.25 3.03 -2.93
C SER A 312 -18.65 2.44 -2.82
N LEU A 313 -18.73 1.13 -2.61
CA LEU A 313 -19.99 0.46 -2.29
C LEU A 313 -20.42 0.66 -0.83
N GLY A 314 -19.58 1.31 -0.01
CA GLY A 314 -19.80 1.48 1.42
C GLY A 314 -19.70 0.15 2.19
N PHE A 315 -20.31 0.12 3.38
CA PHE A 315 -20.33 -1.03 4.28
C PHE A 315 -21.35 -2.10 3.85
N LYS A 316 -21.21 -2.63 2.63
CA LYS A 316 -21.99 -3.81 2.24
C LYS A 316 -21.50 -5.05 2.99
N PRO A 317 -22.37 -6.02 3.32
CA PRO A 317 -21.97 -7.23 4.04
C PRO A 317 -20.75 -7.92 3.43
N GLU A 318 -20.67 -8.00 2.10
CA GLU A 318 -19.56 -8.62 1.38
C GLU A 318 -18.22 -7.94 1.68
N PHE A 319 -18.21 -6.60 1.73
CA PHE A 319 -17.02 -5.83 2.10
C PHE A 319 -16.59 -6.13 3.54
N VAL A 320 -17.53 -6.13 4.48
CA VAL A 320 -17.24 -6.34 5.90
C VAL A 320 -16.65 -7.74 6.14
N HIS A 321 -17.25 -8.78 5.54
CA HIS A 321 -16.76 -10.15 5.66
C HIS A 321 -15.39 -10.33 5.02
N LEU A 322 -15.15 -9.69 3.86
CA LEU A 322 -13.85 -9.70 3.20
C LEU A 322 -12.76 -9.05 4.06
N VAL A 323 -13.02 -7.85 4.59
CA VAL A 323 -12.05 -7.13 5.44
C VAL A 323 -11.81 -7.88 6.74
N ALA A 324 -12.85 -8.44 7.38
CA ALA A 324 -12.67 -9.31 8.55
C ALA A 324 -11.79 -10.52 8.20
N GLY A 325 -12.00 -11.15 7.04
CA GLY A 325 -11.14 -12.19 6.50
C GLY A 325 -9.68 -11.75 6.35
N TRP A 326 -9.42 -10.54 5.84
CA TRP A 326 -8.08 -9.98 5.73
C TRP A 326 -7.41 -9.79 7.09
N VAL A 327 -8.14 -9.27 8.08
CA VAL A 327 -7.60 -9.12 9.46
C VAL A 327 -7.30 -10.49 10.07
N ARG A 328 -8.19 -11.48 9.86
CA ARG A 328 -7.97 -12.85 10.34
C ARG A 328 -6.71 -13.47 9.74
N ASN A 329 -6.55 -13.32 8.44
CA ASN A 329 -5.53 -14.01 7.65
C ASN A 329 -4.20 -13.25 7.55
N ALA A 330 -4.12 -12.00 8.02
CA ALA A 330 -2.90 -11.22 8.04
C ALA A 330 -1.74 -12.03 8.66
N SER A 331 -0.63 -12.17 7.93
CA SER A 331 0.54 -12.97 8.32
C SER A 331 1.73 -12.16 8.80
N LEU A 332 1.77 -10.85 8.51
CA LEU A 332 2.92 -10.04 8.88
C LEU A 332 2.96 -9.82 10.41
N PRO A 333 4.16 -9.70 11.01
CA PRO A 333 4.33 -9.64 12.47
C PRO A 333 3.47 -8.54 13.13
N LEU A 334 3.34 -7.40 12.44
CA LEU A 334 2.51 -6.27 12.86
C LEU A 334 1.55 -5.86 11.72
N THR A 335 0.27 -5.82 12.04
CA THR A 335 -0.78 -5.28 11.17
C THR A 335 -1.59 -4.22 11.91
N LEU A 336 -1.70 -3.03 11.31
CA LEU A 336 -2.59 -1.97 11.77
C LEU A 336 -3.90 -2.03 10.99
N VAL A 337 -5.02 -1.93 11.69
CA VAL A 337 -6.38 -1.96 11.11
C VAL A 337 -7.05 -0.62 11.38
N ASP A 338 -7.21 0.22 10.35
CA ASP A 338 -7.84 1.53 10.46
C ASP A 338 -9.35 1.42 10.24
N VAL A 339 -10.13 1.54 11.31
CA VAL A 339 -11.59 1.33 11.30
C VAL A 339 -12.38 2.64 11.32
N GLY A 340 -13.65 2.56 10.92
CA GLY A 340 -14.55 3.71 10.93
C GLY A 340 -14.74 4.31 12.33
N GLY A 341 -15.01 5.62 12.40
CA GLY A 341 -15.11 6.36 13.66
C GLY A 341 -16.40 6.18 14.47
N GLN A 342 -17.17 5.13 14.20
CA GLN A 342 -18.45 4.84 14.84
C GLN A 342 -18.44 3.40 15.38
N ILE A 343 -19.02 3.19 16.57
CA ILE A 343 -19.28 1.83 17.07
C ILE A 343 -20.44 1.26 16.26
N SER A 344 -20.20 0.19 15.51
CA SER A 344 -21.19 -0.38 14.59
C SER A 344 -21.09 -1.91 14.52
N PRO A 345 -22.14 -2.62 14.03
CA PRO A 345 -22.07 -4.06 13.78
C PRO A 345 -20.96 -4.46 12.81
N GLU A 346 -20.66 -3.62 11.82
CA GLU A 346 -19.63 -3.86 10.81
C GLU A 346 -18.23 -3.78 11.43
N ASN A 347 -17.97 -2.71 12.20
CA ASN A 347 -16.74 -2.60 12.96
C ASN A 347 -16.61 -3.73 13.99
N LYS A 348 -17.72 -4.18 14.59
CA LYS A 348 -17.70 -5.36 15.48
C LYS A 348 -17.22 -6.62 14.76
N LEU A 349 -17.65 -6.86 13.53
CA LEU A 349 -17.22 -8.03 12.78
C LEU A 349 -15.74 -7.95 12.37
N ILE A 350 -15.27 -6.77 11.98
CA ILE A 350 -13.87 -6.56 11.58
C ILE A 350 -12.93 -6.65 12.79
N MET A 351 -13.28 -5.96 13.88
CA MET A 351 -12.43 -5.87 15.08
C MET A 351 -12.37 -7.19 15.87
N SER A 352 -13.34 -8.10 15.71
CA SER A 352 -13.29 -9.41 16.39
C SER A 352 -12.14 -10.30 15.95
N GLU A 353 -11.53 -10.00 14.81
CA GLU A 353 -10.38 -10.73 14.27
C GLU A 353 -9.04 -10.12 14.71
N ALA A 354 -9.07 -8.96 15.37
CA ALA A 354 -7.88 -8.29 15.88
C ALA A 354 -7.46 -8.81 17.26
N THR A 355 -6.27 -8.39 17.70
CA THR A 355 -5.67 -8.81 18.99
C THR A 355 -5.61 -7.68 20.01
N HIS A 356 -5.33 -6.45 19.56
CA HIS A 356 -5.16 -5.29 20.41
C HIS A 356 -5.88 -4.07 19.83
N ALA A 357 -6.03 -3.03 20.62
CA ALA A 357 -6.61 -1.75 20.21
C ALA A 357 -5.81 -0.55 20.73
N ILE A 358 -5.78 0.50 19.92
CA ILE A 358 -5.39 1.85 20.28
C ILE A 358 -6.65 2.71 20.11
N ILE A 359 -7.08 3.36 21.19
CA ILE A 359 -8.25 4.23 21.20
C ILE A 359 -7.78 5.69 21.09
N LEU A 360 -8.32 6.43 20.13
CA LEU A 360 -8.08 7.86 19.95
C LEU A 360 -9.41 8.62 19.77
N SER A 361 -9.80 9.40 20.78
CA SER A 361 -11.10 10.11 20.80
C SER A 361 -10.98 11.51 21.39
N LYS A 362 -12.02 12.35 21.25
CA LYS A 362 -11.99 13.77 21.62
C LYS A 362 -12.46 14.05 23.03
N THR A 363 -13.01 13.04 23.70
CA THR A 363 -13.53 13.16 25.07
C THR A 363 -13.31 11.87 25.82
N GLN A 364 -13.20 11.95 27.15
CA GLN A 364 -13.08 10.77 28.02
C GLN A 364 -14.29 9.83 27.87
N ALA A 365 -15.50 10.39 27.72
CA ALA A 365 -16.72 9.60 27.54
C ALA A 365 -16.67 8.73 26.27
N GLU A 366 -16.15 9.26 25.17
CA GLU A 366 -15.94 8.48 23.93
C GLU A 366 -14.87 7.39 24.13
N ILE A 367 -13.78 7.69 24.84
CA ILE A 367 -12.75 6.69 25.17
C ILE A 367 -13.39 5.54 25.97
N ASP A 368 -14.19 5.85 26.99
CA ASP A 368 -14.86 4.86 27.83
C ASP A 368 -15.85 4.00 27.02
N GLN A 369 -16.59 4.60 26.09
CA GLN A 369 -17.47 3.86 25.17
C GLN A 369 -16.70 2.88 24.29
N TRP A 370 -15.59 3.32 23.69
CA TRP A 370 -14.74 2.46 22.86
C TRP A 370 -14.03 1.39 23.69
N ARG A 371 -13.62 1.69 24.92
CA ARG A 371 -13.05 0.73 25.86
C ARG A 371 -14.07 -0.36 26.20
N ALA A 372 -15.30 0.02 26.54
CA ALA A 372 -16.38 -0.92 26.81
C ALA A 372 -16.68 -1.79 25.58
N PHE A 373 -16.66 -1.20 24.38
CA PHE A 373 -16.81 -1.94 23.13
C PHE A 373 -15.68 -2.98 22.94
N CYS A 374 -14.41 -2.60 23.14
CA CYS A 374 -13.26 -3.52 23.10
C CYS A 374 -13.34 -4.64 24.16
N GLN A 375 -13.91 -4.34 25.33
CA GLN A 375 -14.14 -5.34 26.38
C GLN A 375 -15.30 -6.30 26.09
N SER A 376 -16.23 -5.90 25.20
CA SER A 376 -17.42 -6.70 24.87
C SER A 376 -17.13 -7.91 23.98
N PHE A 377 -15.95 -7.98 23.35
CA PHE A 377 -15.57 -9.06 22.44
C PHE A 377 -15.42 -10.41 23.16
N LYS A 378 -15.81 -11.48 22.47
CA LYS A 378 -15.78 -12.87 22.94
C LYS A 378 -15.19 -13.77 21.84
N PRO A 379 -14.49 -14.88 22.18
CA PRO A 379 -14.23 -15.39 23.53
C PRO A 379 -13.17 -14.61 24.31
N ARG A 380 -12.33 -13.83 23.61
CA ARG A 380 -11.33 -12.94 24.21
C ARG A 380 -11.73 -11.49 23.96
N ASN A 381 -11.53 -10.64 24.97
CA ASN A 381 -11.61 -9.20 24.80
C ASN A 381 -10.47 -8.69 23.92
N LEU A 382 -10.66 -7.54 23.30
CA LEU A 382 -9.60 -6.85 22.58
C LEU A 382 -8.76 -6.06 23.59
N GLU A 383 -7.48 -6.37 23.71
CA GLU A 383 -6.60 -5.73 24.69
C GLU A 383 -6.29 -4.29 24.27
N VAL A 384 -6.69 -3.32 25.09
CA VAL A 384 -6.40 -1.90 24.84
C VAL A 384 -4.99 -1.60 25.33
N ILE A 385 -4.09 -1.25 24.41
CA ILE A 385 -2.68 -0.96 24.70
C ILE A 385 -2.39 0.55 24.74
N ALA A 386 -3.30 1.37 24.20
CA ALA A 386 -3.23 2.81 24.36
C ALA A 386 -4.59 3.50 24.32
N GLU A 387 -4.71 4.58 25.09
CA GLU A 387 -5.87 5.47 25.13
C GLU A 387 -5.41 6.93 25.06
N LEU A 388 -5.80 7.58 23.98
CA LEU A 388 -5.32 8.89 23.62
C LEU A 388 -6.48 9.87 23.50
N HIS A 389 -6.39 10.96 24.26
CA HIS A 389 -7.23 12.14 24.10
C HIS A 389 -6.68 13.00 22.96
N SER A 390 -7.46 13.14 21.88
CA SER A 390 -7.13 14.03 20.78
C SER A 390 -7.75 15.39 21.02
N THR A 391 -6.91 16.41 21.26
CA THR A 391 -7.34 17.80 21.37
C THR A 391 -6.80 18.63 20.20
N LEU A 392 -7.58 19.63 19.77
CA LEU A 392 -7.09 20.66 18.85
C LEU A 392 -6.32 21.75 19.60
N GLU A 393 -6.62 21.94 20.89
CA GLU A 393 -6.08 22.99 21.75
C GLU A 393 -5.07 22.39 22.74
N GLY A 394 -3.87 22.96 22.82
CA GLY A 394 -2.82 22.55 23.75
C GLY A 394 -1.42 22.83 23.23
N ASP A 395 -0.48 23.09 24.15
CA ASP A 395 0.88 23.51 23.80
C ASP A 395 1.86 22.34 23.58
N SER A 396 1.52 21.14 24.08
CA SER A 396 2.40 19.96 24.03
C SER A 396 1.64 18.66 24.25
N ASP A 397 2.15 17.58 23.67
CA ASP A 397 1.68 16.22 23.96
C ASP A 397 2.10 15.82 25.38
N ARG A 398 1.25 15.04 26.06
CA ARG A 398 1.52 14.53 27.41
C ARG A 398 1.10 13.08 27.49
N PHE A 399 1.90 12.23 28.13
CA PHE A 399 1.52 10.84 28.29
C PHE A 399 2.15 10.23 29.53
N GLU A 400 1.48 9.18 30.00
CA GLU A 400 1.95 8.28 31.03
C GLU A 400 1.95 6.87 30.45
N GLU A 401 2.97 6.10 30.81
CA GLU A 401 3.14 4.75 30.32
C GLU A 401 3.32 3.79 31.50
N THR A 402 2.48 2.77 31.53
CA THR A 402 2.60 1.61 32.43
C THR A 402 3.02 0.39 31.61
N ASP A 403 3.33 -0.73 32.25
CA ASP A 403 3.68 -1.97 31.51
C ASP A 403 2.62 -2.37 30.49
N ARG A 404 1.33 -2.13 30.77
CA ARG A 404 0.20 -2.60 29.93
C ARG A 404 -0.45 -1.53 29.08
N LEU A 405 -0.45 -0.28 29.52
CA LEU A 405 -1.26 0.78 28.91
C LEU A 405 -0.46 2.07 28.80
N LEU A 406 -0.51 2.69 27.62
CA LEU A 406 -0.11 4.06 27.39
C LEU A 406 -1.36 4.96 27.39
N THR A 407 -1.40 5.95 28.26
CA THR A 407 -2.49 6.93 28.30
C THR A 407 -1.94 8.32 28.07
N GLY A 408 -2.64 9.17 27.32
CA GLY A 408 -2.16 10.53 27.15
C GLY A 408 -3.06 11.43 26.36
N GLU A 409 -2.57 12.64 26.14
CA GLU A 409 -3.16 13.67 25.32
C GLU A 409 -2.20 14.02 24.17
N ILE A 410 -2.76 14.08 22.97
CA ILE A 410 -2.06 14.43 21.75
C ILE A 410 -2.74 15.65 21.11
N CYS A 411 -1.95 16.70 20.93
CA CYS A 411 -2.45 18.03 20.58
C CYS A 411 -2.22 18.34 19.09
N GLY A 412 -3.18 19.02 18.45
CA GLY A 412 -2.97 19.61 17.12
C GLY A 412 -2.66 18.59 16.02
N ILE A 413 -3.39 17.46 15.99
CA ILE A 413 -3.25 16.47 14.92
C ILE A 413 -3.94 16.97 13.65
N ASN A 414 -3.15 17.26 12.62
CA ASN A 414 -3.65 17.69 11.31
C ASN A 414 -3.17 16.74 10.20
N ARG A 415 -3.92 16.67 9.09
CA ARG A 415 -3.49 15.92 7.90
C ARG A 415 -2.25 16.59 7.28
N GLY A 416 -1.34 15.79 6.74
CA GLY A 416 -0.07 16.27 6.18
C GLY A 416 1.02 16.56 7.21
N VAL A 417 0.69 16.78 8.48
CA VAL A 417 1.68 17.03 9.53
C VAL A 417 2.35 15.73 9.95
N ASP A 418 3.69 15.70 9.92
CA ASP A 418 4.47 14.60 10.47
C ASP A 418 4.29 14.50 11.99
N LEU A 419 3.96 13.30 12.47
CA LEU A 419 3.80 13.03 13.89
C LEU A 419 4.89 12.08 14.42
N SER A 420 5.74 11.55 13.55
CA SER A 420 6.68 10.45 13.86
C SER A 420 7.71 10.82 14.91
N ASP A 421 8.06 12.11 15.02
CA ASP A 421 9.03 12.59 15.97
C ASP A 421 8.47 12.90 17.36
N ARG A 422 7.15 12.92 17.51
CA ARG A 422 6.47 13.22 18.77
C ARG A 422 6.74 12.12 19.79
N ALA A 423 7.06 12.52 21.02
CA ALA A 423 7.45 11.59 22.09
C ALA A 423 6.38 10.50 22.34
N ILE A 424 5.10 10.87 22.33
CA ILE A 424 3.98 9.94 22.52
C ILE A 424 3.86 8.92 21.36
N VAL A 425 4.13 9.35 20.13
CA VAL A 425 4.08 8.48 18.94
C VAL A 425 5.27 7.52 18.92
N LYS A 426 6.47 8.00 19.30
CA LYS A 426 7.66 7.17 19.49
C LYS A 426 7.47 6.12 20.58
N ALA A 427 6.89 6.51 21.73
CA ALA A 427 6.57 5.59 22.82
C ALA A 427 5.59 4.50 22.35
N LEU A 428 4.53 4.89 21.62
CA LEU A 428 3.58 3.94 21.06
C LEU A 428 4.21 3.00 20.01
N ALA A 429 5.11 3.49 19.15
CA ALA A 429 5.86 2.67 18.21
C ALA A 429 6.76 1.64 18.93
N LEU A 430 7.48 2.05 19.97
CA LEU A 430 8.30 1.16 20.80
C LEU A 430 7.45 0.08 21.49
N ARG A 431 6.27 0.44 21.99
CA ARG A 431 5.30 -0.50 22.57
C ARG A 431 4.83 -1.55 21.56
N LEU A 432 4.55 -1.15 20.32
CA LEU A 432 4.18 -2.09 19.25
C LEU A 432 5.32 -3.05 18.93
N VAL A 433 6.57 -2.58 18.86
CA VAL A 433 7.75 -3.43 18.66
C VAL A 433 7.94 -4.41 19.82
N ALA A 434 7.82 -3.94 21.06
CA ALA A 434 7.92 -4.78 22.25
C ALA A 434 6.83 -5.87 22.27
N LEU A 435 5.62 -5.52 21.85
CA LEU A 435 4.48 -6.43 21.77
C LEU A 435 4.69 -7.55 20.73
N VAL A 436 5.26 -7.23 19.56
CA VAL A 436 5.63 -8.25 18.57
C VAL A 436 6.68 -9.20 19.14
N ARG A 437 7.73 -8.66 19.75
CA ARG A 437 8.85 -9.45 20.30
C ARG A 437 8.44 -10.34 21.47
N SER A 438 7.57 -9.86 22.36
CA SER A 438 7.09 -10.66 23.51
C SER A 438 6.26 -11.87 23.06
N MET A 439 5.49 -11.67 21.99
CA MET A 439 4.67 -12.67 21.35
C MET A 439 5.53 -13.73 20.62
N GLU A 440 6.66 -13.34 20.01
CA GLU A 440 7.64 -14.27 19.42
C GLU A 440 8.36 -15.13 20.49
N GLY A 441 8.71 -14.56 21.64
CA GLY A 441 9.41 -15.25 22.73
C GLY A 441 8.55 -16.19 23.58
N GLY A 442 7.22 -16.19 23.41
CA GLY A 442 6.28 -17.07 24.12
C GLY A 442 6.11 -18.46 23.50
N ILE A 443 6.86 -18.76 22.44
CA ILE A 443 6.89 -20.06 21.76
C ILE A 443 8.18 -20.78 22.22
N SER A 444 8.16 -21.32 23.43
CA SER A 444 9.21 -22.21 23.96
C SER A 444 8.64 -23.57 24.32
#